data_AF-A0A839SGL4-F1
#
_entry.id   AF-A0A839SGL4-F1
#
_cell.length_a   1.000
_cell.length_b   1.000
_cell.length_c   1.000
_cell.angle_alpha   90.00
_cell.angle_beta   90.00
_cell.angle_gamma   90.00
#
_symmetry.space_group_name_H-M   'P 1'
#
loop_
_entity.id
_entity.type
_entity.pdbx_description
1 polymer ?
#
loop_
_entity_poly.entity_id
_entity_poly.type
_entity_poly.pdbx_seq_one_letter_code
_entity_poly.pdbx_strand_id
1 'polypeptide(L)'
;MIIPLLPLLFLLSGCKFFTEGKNKLKAYCPGLNIGVSGVSWSGNAARDAYVLEYDRDSQKKVVTYFEDKANGFAEVKNGDFYDIEIDNDKIIDRNDHVLIKTIEKKKGTAEVIFNETTRRIVIVEE
;
A
#
# COMPACT_ATOMS: atom_id res chain seq x y z
N MET A 1 23.62 36.46 -16.20
CA MET A 1 22.20 36.03 -16.16
C MET A 1 22.17 34.54 -16.44
N ILE A 2 22.11 33.70 -15.39
CA ILE A 2 21.99 32.24 -15.52
C ILE A 2 20.70 31.87 -14.80
N ILE A 3 19.69 31.50 -15.57
CA ILE A 3 18.43 30.96 -15.04
C ILE A 3 18.71 29.50 -14.68
N PRO A 4 18.47 29.04 -13.44
CA PRO A 4 18.62 27.63 -13.13
C PRO A 4 17.41 26.90 -13.73
N LEU A 5 17.61 26.29 -14.89
CA LEU A 5 16.63 25.47 -15.59
C LEU A 5 16.60 24.06 -14.98
N LEU A 6 16.20 23.93 -13.71
CA LEU A 6 15.98 22.61 -13.12
C LEU A 6 14.91 22.68 -12.01
N PRO A 7 13.63 22.50 -12.37
CA PRO A 7 12.79 21.61 -11.56
C PRO A 7 11.75 20.84 -12.40
N LEU A 8 12.11 20.27 -13.55
CA LEU A 8 11.17 19.47 -14.35
C LEU A 8 11.31 17.94 -14.17
N LEU A 9 12.42 17.46 -13.60
CA LEU A 9 12.65 16.01 -13.43
C LEU A 9 11.86 15.38 -12.28
N PHE A 10 11.53 16.13 -11.22
CA PHE A 10 10.85 15.59 -10.04
C PHE A 10 9.35 15.28 -10.25
N LEU A 11 8.71 15.90 -11.25
CA LEU A 11 7.28 15.66 -11.52
C LEU A 11 7.03 14.34 -12.28
N LEU A 12 8.00 13.86 -13.05
CA LEU A 12 7.85 12.67 -13.88
C LEU A 12 7.99 11.36 -13.10
N SER A 13 8.82 11.34 -12.05
CA SER A 13 8.99 10.18 -11.18
C SER A 13 7.76 9.96 -10.31
N GLY A 14 7.19 11.02 -9.71
CA GLY A 14 5.99 10.94 -8.87
C GLY A 14 4.80 10.30 -9.60
N CYS A 15 4.51 10.72 -10.84
CA CYS A 15 3.41 10.15 -11.62
C CYS A 15 3.57 8.65 -11.92
N LYS A 16 4.80 8.16 -12.10
CA LYS A 16 5.07 6.74 -12.32
C LYS A 16 4.78 5.91 -11.07
N PHE A 17 5.24 6.36 -9.90
CA PHE A 17 4.96 5.69 -8.63
C PHE A 17 3.46 5.63 -8.31
N PHE A 18 2.73 6.73 -8.53
CA PHE A 18 1.28 6.74 -8.38
C PHE A 18 0.58 5.78 -9.34
N THR A 19 1.04 5.71 -10.59
CA THR A 19 0.48 4.78 -11.59
C THR A 19 0.73 3.34 -11.18
N GLU A 20 1.95 3.02 -10.74
CA GLU A 20 2.30 1.68 -10.27
C GLU A 20 1.52 1.28 -9.01
N GLY A 21 1.42 2.16 -8.02
CA GLY A 21 0.62 1.93 -6.82
C GLY A 21 -0.85 1.64 -7.14
N LYS A 22 -1.46 2.41 -8.06
CA LYS A 22 -2.82 2.15 -8.55
C LYS A 22 -2.94 0.82 -9.30
N ASN A 23 -1.93 0.45 -10.09
CA ASN A 23 -1.92 -0.84 -10.79
C ASN A 23 -1.87 -2.01 -9.79
N LYS A 24 -1.04 -1.90 -8.75
CA LYS A 24 -0.97 -2.90 -7.66
C LYS A 24 -2.29 -2.97 -6.90
N LEU A 25 -2.88 -1.83 -6.55
CA LEU A 25 -4.20 -1.79 -5.93
C LEU A 25 -5.25 -2.54 -6.76
N LYS A 26 -5.29 -2.29 -8.07
CA LYS A 26 -6.23 -2.98 -8.97
C LYS A 26 -5.96 -4.48 -9.07
N ALA A 27 -4.68 -4.88 -9.07
CA ALA A 27 -4.29 -6.28 -9.18
C ALA A 27 -4.64 -7.08 -7.92
N TYR A 28 -4.40 -6.49 -6.74
CA TYR A 28 -4.51 -7.18 -5.46
C TYR A 28 -5.83 -6.93 -4.72
N CYS A 29 -6.50 -5.82 -5.00
CA CYS A 29 -7.82 -5.46 -4.50
C CYS A 29 -8.81 -5.24 -5.67
N PRO A 30 -9.09 -6.27 -6.49
CA PRO A 30 -9.96 -6.12 -7.64
C PRO A 30 -11.35 -5.64 -7.23
N GLY A 31 -11.87 -4.64 -7.94
CA GLY A 31 -13.19 -4.04 -7.67
C GLY A 31 -13.17 -2.87 -6.67
N LEU A 32 -12.07 -2.65 -5.94
CA LEU A 32 -11.93 -1.51 -5.05
C LEU A 32 -11.60 -0.23 -5.85
N ASN A 33 -12.63 0.57 -6.15
CA ASN A 33 -12.49 1.83 -6.88
C ASN A 33 -12.48 3.03 -5.94
N ILE A 34 -11.28 3.52 -5.63
CA ILE A 34 -11.02 4.61 -4.67
C ILE A 34 -10.01 5.61 -5.24
N GLY A 35 -10.04 6.84 -4.71
CA GLY A 35 -8.99 7.82 -4.96
C GLY A 35 -7.78 7.55 -4.07
N VAL A 36 -6.59 7.52 -4.68
CA VAL A 36 -5.30 7.36 -3.99
C VAL A 36 -4.66 8.73 -3.88
N SER A 37 -4.43 9.18 -2.65
CA SER A 37 -3.88 10.50 -2.31
C SER A 37 -2.37 10.49 -2.13
N GLY A 38 -1.80 9.33 -1.82
CA GLY A 38 -0.36 9.16 -1.57
C GLY A 38 0.11 7.76 -1.92
N VAL A 39 1.32 7.66 -2.46
CA VAL A 39 2.01 6.39 -2.67
C VAL A 39 3.45 6.55 -2.19
N SER A 40 3.88 5.68 -1.29
CA SER A 40 5.29 5.49 -0.94
C SER A 40 5.70 4.04 -1.15
N TRP A 41 7.00 3.82 -1.31
CA TRP A 41 7.58 2.51 -1.55
C TRP A 41 8.86 2.35 -0.75
N SER A 42 9.08 1.15 -0.23
CA SER A 42 10.35 0.69 0.33
C SER A 42 10.60 -0.72 -0.18
N GLY A 43 11.82 -0.98 -0.64
CA GLY A 43 12.16 -2.29 -1.17
C GLY A 43 13.62 -2.63 -0.90
N ASN A 44 13.88 -3.92 -0.78
CA ASN A 44 15.21 -4.51 -0.71
C ASN A 44 15.28 -5.74 -1.63
N ALA A 45 16.39 -6.48 -1.60
CA ALA A 45 16.59 -7.62 -2.49
C ALA A 45 15.60 -8.79 -2.28
N ALA A 46 14.86 -8.82 -1.18
CA ALA A 46 13.94 -9.89 -0.80
C ALA A 46 12.48 -9.45 -0.77
N ARG A 47 12.18 -8.17 -0.55
CA ARG A 47 10.80 -7.67 -0.39
C ARG A 47 10.62 -6.30 -0.99
N ASP A 48 9.46 -6.05 -1.60
CA ASP A 48 8.97 -4.76 -2.03
C ASP A 48 7.67 -4.40 -1.30
N ALA A 49 7.61 -3.26 -0.63
CA ALA A 49 6.45 -2.76 0.10
C ALA A 49 5.93 -1.46 -0.53
N TYR A 50 4.66 -1.46 -0.94
CA TYR A 50 3.94 -0.29 -1.43
C TYR A 50 2.93 0.16 -0.40
N VAL A 51 2.98 1.42 0.01
CA VAL A 51 2.01 2.01 0.93
C VAL A 51 1.14 2.98 0.18
N LEU A 52 -0.16 2.71 0.16
CA LEU A 52 -1.16 3.49 -0.52
C LEU A 52 -2.01 4.22 0.53
N GLU A 53 -1.94 5.55 0.51
CA GLU A 53 -2.88 6.40 1.23
C GLU A 53 -4.05 6.73 0.32
N TYR A 54 -5.25 6.69 0.86
CA TYR A 54 -6.47 6.97 0.11
C TYR A 54 -7.26 8.16 0.68
N ASP A 55 -8.06 8.76 -0.20
CA ASP A 55 -8.88 9.94 0.14
C ASP A 55 -9.82 9.64 1.31
N ARG A 56 -10.02 10.62 2.21
CA ARG A 56 -10.88 10.44 3.40
C ARG A 56 -12.29 9.96 3.02
N ASP A 57 -12.83 10.47 1.92
CA ASP A 57 -14.16 10.14 1.42
C ASP A 57 -14.29 8.69 0.92
N SER A 58 -13.16 8.00 0.72
CA SER A 58 -13.13 6.58 0.34
C SER A 58 -13.22 5.63 1.54
N GLN A 59 -13.06 6.11 2.79
CA GLN A 59 -12.96 5.26 4.00
C GLN A 59 -14.07 4.20 4.06
N LYS A 60 -15.34 4.61 3.91
CA LYS A 60 -16.47 3.68 4.00
C LYS A 60 -16.37 2.57 2.95
N LYS A 61 -15.99 2.90 1.71
CA LYS A 61 -15.85 1.93 0.62
C LYS A 61 -14.70 0.96 0.88
N VAL A 62 -13.57 1.48 1.37
CA VAL A 62 -12.40 0.68 1.73
C VAL A 62 -12.75 -0.30 2.84
N VAL A 63 -13.29 0.18 3.96
CA VAL A 63 -13.69 -0.67 5.09
C VAL A 63 -14.67 -1.75 4.63
N THR A 64 -15.73 -1.41 3.89
CA THR A 64 -16.69 -2.39 3.37
C THR A 64 -16.01 -3.45 2.49
N TYR A 65 -15.01 -3.08 1.69
CA TYR A 65 -14.29 -4.04 0.85
C TYR A 65 -13.46 -5.02 1.69
N PHE A 66 -12.70 -4.52 2.65
CA PHE A 66 -11.80 -5.37 3.45
C PHE A 66 -12.55 -6.19 4.52
N GLU A 67 -13.67 -5.71 5.05
CA GLU A 67 -14.51 -6.47 5.98
C GLU A 67 -15.40 -7.52 5.31
N ASP A 68 -15.61 -7.41 3.99
CA ASP A 68 -16.37 -8.42 3.25
C ASP A 68 -15.57 -9.74 3.20
N LYS A 69 -16.07 -10.74 3.94
CA LYS A 69 -15.48 -12.08 4.02
C LYS A 69 -15.29 -12.74 2.66
N ALA A 70 -16.10 -12.38 1.64
CA ALA A 70 -15.93 -12.89 0.28
C ALA A 70 -14.59 -12.46 -0.35
N ASN A 71 -14.02 -11.34 0.10
CA ASN A 71 -12.72 -10.87 -0.35
C ASN A 71 -11.54 -11.57 0.37
N GLY A 72 -11.82 -12.31 1.45
CA GLY A 72 -10.86 -13.23 2.08
C GLY A 72 -9.80 -12.59 2.96
N PHE A 73 -10.09 -11.40 3.51
CA PHE A 73 -9.24 -10.73 4.49
C PHE A 73 -9.61 -11.13 5.92
N ALA A 74 -8.62 -11.19 6.81
CA ALA A 74 -8.82 -11.55 8.21
C ALA A 74 -7.88 -10.77 9.13
N GLU A 75 -8.28 -10.60 10.39
CA GLU A 75 -7.38 -10.08 11.43
C GLU A 75 -6.23 -11.06 11.70
N VAL A 76 -5.02 -10.53 11.73
CA VAL A 76 -3.82 -11.29 12.11
C VAL A 76 -3.06 -10.50 13.17
N LYS A 77 -2.77 -11.14 14.30
CA LYS A 77 -2.09 -10.50 15.44
C LYS A 77 -0.57 -10.68 15.44
N ASN A 78 -0.07 -11.63 14.65
CA ASN A 78 1.34 -11.98 14.57
C ASN A 78 1.73 -12.16 13.10
N GLY A 79 2.46 -11.20 12.53
CA GLY A 79 3.11 -11.39 11.25
C GLY A 79 4.30 -10.46 11.07
N ASP A 80 5.16 -10.80 10.11
CA ASP A 80 6.43 -10.13 9.87
C ASP A 80 6.26 -8.72 9.30
N PHE A 81 5.04 -8.38 8.85
CA PHE A 81 4.70 -7.06 8.32
C PHE A 81 4.80 -5.93 9.37
N TYR A 82 4.86 -6.24 10.67
CA TYR A 82 5.12 -5.25 11.72
C TYR A 82 6.58 -4.76 11.78
N ASP A 83 7.47 -5.43 11.06
CA ASP A 83 8.90 -5.07 11.01
C ASP A 83 9.25 -4.29 9.72
N ILE A 84 8.24 -3.91 8.92
CA ILE A 84 8.44 -3.11 7.71
C ILE A 84 8.59 -1.63 8.08
N GLU A 85 9.67 -1.03 7.60
CA GLU A 85 10.02 0.37 7.81
C GLU A 85 10.18 1.12 6.48
N ILE A 86 9.71 2.38 6.44
CA ILE A 86 10.03 3.37 5.41
C ILE A 86 10.76 4.50 6.12
N ASP A 87 11.93 4.89 5.63
CA ASP A 87 12.73 5.97 6.19
C ASP A 87 13.06 5.83 7.70
N ASN A 88 13.17 4.58 8.18
CA ASN A 88 13.35 4.17 9.59
C ASN A 88 12.12 4.35 10.49
N ASP A 89 10.94 4.59 9.89
CA ASP A 89 9.67 4.62 10.60
C ASP A 89 8.83 3.38 10.30
N LYS A 90 8.28 2.77 11.35
CA LYS A 90 7.35 1.64 11.21
C LYS A 90 6.07 2.08 10.52
N ILE A 91 5.67 1.32 9.51
CA ILE A 91 4.48 1.63 8.71
C ILE A 91 3.20 1.18 9.43
N ILE A 92 3.29 0.11 10.23
CA ILE A 92 2.17 -0.56 10.91
C ILE A 92 2.51 -0.70 12.39
N ASP A 93 1.67 -0.15 13.27
CA ASP A 93 1.79 -0.33 14.72
C ASP A 93 1.11 -1.63 15.16
N ARG A 94 1.61 -2.29 16.20
CA ARG A 94 1.01 -3.52 16.75
C ARG A 94 -0.36 -3.29 17.37
N ASN A 95 -0.70 -2.05 17.70
CA ASN A 95 -2.00 -1.66 18.21
C ASN A 95 -2.99 -1.27 17.10
N ASP A 96 -2.56 -1.25 15.83
CA ASP A 96 -3.44 -0.92 14.72
C ASP A 96 -4.47 -2.03 14.47
N HIS A 97 -5.67 -1.62 14.03
CA HIS A 97 -6.64 -2.56 13.49
C HIS A 97 -6.26 -2.89 12.05
N VAL A 98 -5.82 -4.14 11.84
CA VAL A 98 -5.32 -4.61 10.54
C VAL A 98 -6.08 -5.83 10.04
N LEU A 99 -6.42 -5.81 8.74
CA LEU A 99 -6.96 -6.95 8.01
C LEU A 99 -5.99 -7.34 6.90
N ILE A 100 -5.74 -8.64 6.76
CA ILE A 100 -4.65 -9.14 5.91
C ILE A 100 -5.14 -10.28 5.02
N LYS A 101 -4.55 -10.35 3.83
CA LYS A 101 -4.68 -11.48 2.92
C LYS A 101 -3.35 -11.77 2.25
N THR A 102 -2.91 -13.01 2.33
CA THR A 102 -1.79 -13.53 1.56
C THR A 102 -2.28 -14.07 0.22
N ILE A 103 -1.56 -13.77 -0.85
CA ILE A 103 -1.86 -14.13 -2.23
C ILE A 103 -0.64 -14.84 -2.81
N GLU A 104 -0.82 -16.11 -3.19
CA GLU A 104 0.21 -16.89 -3.86
C GLU A 104 0.48 -16.35 -5.27
N LYS A 105 1.76 -16.16 -5.61
CA LYS A 105 2.21 -15.74 -6.94
C LYS A 105 2.91 -16.90 -7.65
N LYS A 106 3.16 -16.74 -8.95
CA LYS A 106 3.99 -17.70 -9.71
C LYS A 106 5.40 -17.85 -9.12
N LYS A 107 5.89 -16.79 -8.47
CA LYS A 107 7.12 -16.74 -7.69
C LYS A 107 6.84 -15.87 -6.46
N GLY A 108 7.09 -16.42 -5.27
CA GLY A 108 6.89 -15.74 -4.00
C GLY A 108 5.41 -15.55 -3.65
N THR A 109 5.18 -14.61 -2.74
CA THR A 109 3.85 -14.27 -2.23
C THR A 109 3.63 -12.76 -2.31
N ALA A 110 2.37 -12.33 -2.21
CA ALA A 110 2.05 -10.96 -1.87
C ALA A 110 1.14 -10.92 -0.65
N GLU A 111 1.42 -10.01 0.28
CA GLU A 111 0.54 -9.72 1.41
C GLU A 111 -0.12 -8.37 1.20
N VAL A 112 -1.44 -8.35 1.32
CA VAL A 112 -2.24 -7.13 1.28
C VAL A 112 -2.73 -6.86 2.67
N ILE A 113 -2.35 -5.71 3.22
CA ILE A 113 -2.62 -5.32 4.60
C ILE A 113 -3.41 -4.03 4.57
N PHE A 114 -4.64 -4.08 5.03
CA PHE A 114 -5.45 -2.92 5.30
C PHE A 114 -5.23 -2.48 6.74
N ASN A 115 -4.70 -1.27 6.93
CA ASN A 115 -4.57 -0.63 8.23
C ASN A 115 -5.65 0.44 8.34
N GLU A 116 -6.70 0.13 9.11
CA GLU A 116 -7.84 1.02 9.26
C GLU A 116 -7.46 2.29 10.03
N THR A 117 -6.64 2.16 11.09
CA THR A 117 -6.23 3.26 11.96
C THR A 117 -5.57 4.39 11.18
N THR A 118 -4.64 4.03 10.28
CA THR A 118 -3.83 5.00 9.52
C THR A 118 -4.39 5.31 8.14
N ARG A 119 -5.47 4.64 7.72
CA ARG A 119 -6.08 4.74 6.38
C ARG A 119 -5.09 4.42 5.27
N ARG A 120 -4.43 3.27 5.42
CA ARG A 120 -3.40 2.77 4.50
C ARG A 120 -3.73 1.38 4.00
N ILE A 121 -3.39 1.14 2.74
CA ILE A 121 -3.33 -0.19 2.16
C ILE A 121 -1.86 -0.45 1.84
N VAL A 122 -1.27 -1.46 2.50
CA VAL A 122 0.11 -1.87 2.30
C VAL A 122 0.12 -3.15 1.47
N ILE A 123 0.91 -3.16 0.40
CA ILE A 123 1.08 -4.33 -0.47
C ILE A 123 2.55 -4.72 -0.41
N VAL A 124 2.82 -5.88 0.18
CA VAL A 124 4.17 -6.43 0.33
C VAL A 124 4.32 -7.57 -0.67
N GLU A 125 5.38 -7.58 -1.44
CA GLU A 125 5.68 -8.64 -2.40
C GLU A 125 7.06 -9.24 -2.12
N GLU A 126 7.14 -10.57 -2.16
CA GLU A 126 8.38 -11.36 -2.07
C GLU A 126 8.66 -12.11 -3.39
#